data_AF-S4NWT3-F1
#
_entry.id   AF-S4NWT3-F1
#
_cell.length_a   1.000
_cell.length_b   1.000
_cell.length_c   1.000
_cell.angle_alpha   90.00
_cell.angle_beta   90.00
_cell.angle_gamma   90.00
#
_symmetry.space_group_name_H-M   'P 1'
#
loop_
_entity.id
_entity.type
_entity.pdbx_description
1 polymer ?
#
loop_
_entity_poly.entity_id
_entity_poly.type
_entity_poly.pdbx_seq_one_letter_code
_entity_poly.pdbx_strand_id
1 'polypeptide(L)'
;DRTALPQDVLKNNINCIKSNLEQVFENHKKYIWSEDASKLKPIKIVNNETWYREIDSIRFVSEIGRNFRMGTMLLKQTVQNRINS
;
A
#
# COMPACT_ATOMS: atom_id res chain seq x y z
N ASP A 1 7.82 17.22 -7.89
CA ASP A 1 7.76 16.29 -6.75
C ASP A 1 6.51 16.45 -5.92
N ARG A 2 6.19 15.46 -5.07
CA ARG A 2 5.07 15.55 -4.13
C ARG A 2 5.58 16.06 -2.78
N THR A 3 4.91 17.05 -2.22
CA THR A 3 5.18 17.55 -0.87
C THR A 3 4.61 16.59 0.18
N ALA A 4 5.31 16.45 1.30
CA ALA A 4 4.82 15.64 2.41
C ALA A 4 3.53 16.27 2.97
N LEU A 5 2.52 15.43 3.22
CA LEU A 5 1.26 15.88 3.79
C LEU A 5 1.38 16.07 5.31
N PRO A 6 0.63 17.01 5.90
CA PRO A 6 0.45 17.09 7.34
C PRO A 6 -0.07 15.79 7.94
N GLN A 7 0.33 15.50 9.18
CA GLN A 7 0.01 14.22 9.85
C GLN A 7 -1.48 14.01 10.09
N ASP A 8 -2.22 15.08 10.39
CA ASP A 8 -3.68 15.07 10.53
C ASP A 8 -4.37 14.72 9.21
N VAL A 9 -3.95 15.34 8.11
CA VAL A 9 -4.45 15.05 6.75
C VAL A 9 -4.15 13.61 6.37
N LEU A 10 -2.93 13.13 6.65
CA LEU A 10 -2.54 11.74 6.36
C LEU A 10 -3.42 10.74 7.13
N LYS A 11 -3.63 10.95 8.44
CA LYS A 11 -4.48 10.10 9.28
C LYS A 11 -5.93 10.09 8.79
N ASN A 12 -6.46 11.26 8.45
CA ASN A 12 -7.80 11.37 7.89
C ASN A 12 -7.93 10.57 6.58
N ASN A 13 -6.97 10.74 5.67
CA ASN A 13 -6.95 10.04 4.39
C ASN A 13 -6.86 8.53 4.57
N ILE A 14 -6.03 8.03 5.49
CA ILE A 14 -5.93 6.60 5.80
C ILE A 14 -7.28 6.04 6.27
N ASN A 15 -7.97 6.75 7.18
CA ASN A 15 -9.29 6.33 7.67
C ASN A 15 -10.34 6.31 6.56
N CYS A 16 -10.37 7.36 5.72
CA CYS A 16 -11.29 7.43 4.59
C CYS A 16 -11.03 6.33 3.55
N ILE A 17 -9.76 6.06 3.22
CA ILE A 17 -9.38 4.98 2.29
C ILE A 17 -9.82 3.63 2.84
N LYS A 18 -9.60 3.36 4.15
CA LYS A 18 -10.09 2.15 4.79
C LYS A 18 -11.60 1.99 4.65
N SER A 19 -12.36 3.04 5.00
CA SER A 19 -13.83 3.03 4.88
C SER A 19 -14.30 2.83 3.44
N ASN A 20 -13.61 3.44 2.46
CA ASN A 20 -13.92 3.25 1.05
C ASN A 20 -13.68 1.80 0.61
N LEU A 21 -12.58 1.18 1.04
CA LEU A 21 -12.32 -0.23 0.77
C LEU A 21 -13.42 -1.12 1.35
N GLU A 22 -13.78 -0.92 2.63
CA GLU A 22 -14.88 -1.64 3.28
C GLU A 22 -16.18 -1.48 2.47
N GLN A 23 -16.52 -0.26 2.08
CA GLN A 23 -17.73 0.03 1.29
C GLN A 23 -17.73 -0.66 -0.07
N VAL A 24 -16.60 -0.73 -0.77
CA VAL A 24 -16.48 -1.44 -2.05
C VAL A 24 -16.82 -2.91 -1.88
N PHE A 25 -16.31 -3.56 -0.84
CA PHE A 25 -16.59 -4.97 -0.58
C PHE A 25 -18.02 -5.22 -0.11
N GLU A 26 -18.59 -4.33 0.71
CA GLU A 26 -20.01 -4.40 1.08
C GLU A 26 -20.92 -4.22 -0.13
N ASN A 27 -20.60 -3.30 -1.04
CA ASN A 27 -21.34 -3.11 -2.28
C ASN A 27 -21.23 -4.33 -3.19
N HIS A 28 -20.05 -4.94 -3.30
CA HIS A 28 -19.88 -6.19 -4.03
C HIS A 28 -20.79 -7.28 -3.47
N LYS A 29 -20.77 -7.48 -2.14
CA LYS A 29 -21.64 -8.46 -1.47
C LYS A 29 -23.13 -8.19 -1.70
N LYS A 30 -23.54 -6.92 -1.69
CA LYS A 30 -24.95 -6.54 -1.78
C LYS A 30 -25.51 -6.56 -3.20
N TYR A 31 -24.72 -6.12 -4.18
CA TYR A 31 -25.24 -5.81 -5.52
C TYR A 31 -24.67 -6.70 -6.63
N ILE A 32 -23.53 -7.36 -6.39
CA ILE A 32 -22.82 -8.15 -7.42
C ILE A 32 -22.83 -9.64 -7.08
N TRP A 33 -22.67 -9.98 -5.80
CA TRP A 33 -22.61 -11.36 -5.34
C TRP A 33 -23.97 -12.05 -5.45
N SER A 34 -24.08 -12.97 -6.39
CA SER A 34 -25.30 -13.74 -6.68
C SER A 34 -25.28 -15.17 -6.11
N GLU A 35 -24.14 -15.60 -5.57
CA GLU A 35 -23.98 -16.91 -4.95
C GLU A 35 -24.34 -16.90 -3.46
N ASP A 36 -24.36 -18.09 -2.85
CA ASP A 36 -24.50 -18.23 -1.40
C ASP A 36 -23.46 -17.38 -0.66
N ALA A 37 -23.94 -16.57 0.30
CA ALA A 37 -23.12 -15.73 1.16
C ALA A 37 -22.11 -16.55 2.00
N SER A 38 -22.40 -17.82 2.26
CA SER A 38 -21.51 -18.73 3.00
C SER A 38 -20.17 -18.97 2.27
N LYS A 39 -20.16 -18.83 0.94
CA LYS A 39 -18.96 -19.01 0.11
C LYS A 39 -18.09 -17.75 0.05
N LEU A 40 -18.61 -16.60 0.44
CA LEU A 40 -17.87 -15.35 0.40
C LEU A 40 -16.89 -15.30 1.58
N LYS A 41 -15.59 -15.33 1.26
CA LYS A 41 -14.54 -15.25 2.28
C LYS A 41 -14.52 -13.89 2.97
N PRO A 42 -14.21 -13.83 4.27
CA PRO A 42 -14.09 -12.57 4.98
C PRO A 42 -12.95 -11.73 4.39
N ILE A 43 -13.19 -10.41 4.30
CA ILE A 43 -12.18 -9.47 3.84
C ILE A 43 -11.11 -9.25 4.92
N LYS A 44 -9.87 -9.04 4.50
CA LYS A 44 -8.78 -8.64 5.38
C LYS A 44 -8.09 -7.41 4.81
N ILE A 45 -8.30 -6.28 5.48
CA ILE A 45 -7.61 -5.02 5.16
C ILE A 45 -6.38 -4.92 6.06
N VAL A 46 -5.22 -4.65 5.46
CA VAL A 46 -3.94 -4.52 6.17
C VAL A 46 -3.32 -3.16 5.89
N ASN A 47 -2.62 -2.60 6.87
CA ASN A 47 -1.86 -1.36 6.73
C ASN A 47 -0.37 -1.66 6.89
N ASN A 48 0.40 -1.42 5.83
CA ASN A 48 1.83 -1.75 5.80
C ASN A 48 2.67 -0.98 6.81
N GLU A 49 2.16 0.16 7.27
CA GLU A 49 2.73 0.97 8.34
C GLU A 49 3.02 0.13 9.59
N THR A 50 2.15 -0.84 9.89
CA THR A 50 2.25 -1.67 11.11
C THR A 50 3.55 -2.48 11.18
N TRP A 51 4.06 -2.99 10.07
CA TRP A 51 5.33 -3.73 10.03
C TRP A 51 6.50 -2.87 9.53
N TYR A 52 6.25 -1.85 8.70
CA TYR A 52 7.31 -0.92 8.30
C TYR A 52 7.84 -0.11 9.50
N ARG A 53 6.99 0.21 10.49
CA ARG A 53 7.40 0.91 11.72
C ARG A 53 8.42 0.11 12.55
N GLU A 54 8.44 -1.20 12.40
CA GLU A 54 9.36 -2.11 13.11
C GLU A 54 10.72 -2.28 12.40
N ILE A 55 10.88 -1.72 11.20
CA ILE A 55 12.11 -1.81 10.42
C ILE A 55 12.84 -0.46 10.52
N ASP A 56 13.91 -0.41 11.32
CA ASP A 56 14.80 0.75 11.35
C ASP A 56 15.70 0.80 10.10
N SER A 57 16.31 1.97 9.86
CA SER A 57 17.13 2.20 8.66
C SER A 57 18.38 1.34 8.60
N ILE A 58 19.01 1.01 9.74
CA ILE A 58 20.22 0.17 9.77
C ILE A 58 19.83 -1.26 9.42
N ARG A 59 18.77 -1.78 10.03
CA ARG A 59 18.22 -3.10 9.70
C ARG A 59 17.80 -3.18 8.25
N PHE A 60 17.12 -2.16 7.73
CA PHE A 60 16.73 -2.11 6.31
C PHE A 60 17.94 -2.26 5.40
N VAL A 61 18.99 -1.45 5.57
CA VAL A 61 20.16 -1.47 4.68
C VAL A 61 20.93 -2.78 4.82
N SER A 62 21.13 -3.26 6.04
CA SER A 62 21.97 -4.43 6.33
C SER A 62 21.33 -5.78 5.98
N GLU A 63 20.01 -5.92 6.15
CA GLU A 63 19.31 -7.21 5.94
C GLU A 63 18.56 -7.26 4.62
N ILE A 64 17.79 -6.21 4.31
CA ILE A 64 16.87 -6.18 3.17
C ILE A 64 17.58 -5.59 1.95
N GLY A 65 18.14 -4.40 2.11
CA GLY A 65 18.78 -3.59 1.06
C GLY A 65 19.99 -4.25 0.44
N ARG A 66 20.72 -5.11 1.17
CA ARG A 66 21.85 -5.88 0.61
C ARG A 66 21.48 -6.74 -0.60
N ASN A 67 20.20 -7.12 -0.71
CA ASN A 67 19.69 -7.94 -1.81
C ASN A 67 19.25 -7.09 -3.01
N PHE A 68 19.19 -5.76 -2.85
CA PHE A 68 18.77 -4.84 -3.91
C PHE A 68 19.95 -4.50 -4.82
N ARG A 69 19.75 -4.65 -6.13
CA ARG A 69 20.75 -4.27 -7.14
C ARG A 69 20.39 -2.93 -7.74
N MET A 70 21.21 -1.91 -7.45
CA MET A 70 20.98 -0.55 -7.95
C MET A 70 20.84 -0.47 -9.46
N GLY A 71 21.68 -1.20 -10.23
CA GLY A 71 21.56 -1.24 -11.68
C GLY A 71 20.18 -1.70 -12.15
N THR A 72 19.64 -2.77 -11.56
CA THR A 72 18.29 -3.27 -11.88
C THR A 72 17.19 -2.27 -11.51
N MET A 73 17.35 -1.55 -10.39
CA MET A 73 16.38 -0.54 -9.96
C MET A 73 16.37 0.68 -10.87
N LEU A 74 17.55 1.15 -11.30
CA LEU A 74 17.71 2.31 -12.18
C LEU A 74 17.20 2.06 -13.60
N LEU A 75 17.24 0.81 -14.08
CA LEU A 75 16.72 0.44 -15.40
C LEU A 75 15.18 0.38 -15.48
N LYS A 76 14.47 0.58 -14.37
CA LYS A 76 13.00 0.64 -14.41
C LYS A 76 12.57 1.88 -15.20
N GLN A 77 11.70 1.71 -16.19
CA GLN A 77 11.24 2.80 -17.06
C GLN A 77 10.72 4.02 -16.28
N THR A 78 9.98 3.80 -15.19
CA THR A 78 9.45 4.88 -14.34
C THR A 78 10.55 5.71 -13.67
N VAL A 79 11.68 5.07 -13.33
CA VAL A 79 12.85 5.72 -12.74
C VAL A 79 13.62 6.48 -13.81
N GLN A 80 13.90 5.84 -14.96
CA GLN A 80 14.60 6.49 -16.07
C GLN A 80 13.87 7.73 -16.57
N ASN A 81 12.55 7.63 -16.76
CA ASN A 81 11.75 8.76 -17.20
C ASN A 81 11.85 9.95 -16.25
N ARG A 82 11.80 9.69 -14.92
CA ARG A 82 11.88 10.74 -13.90
C ARG A 82 13.28 11.35 -13.78
N ILE A 83 14.34 10.60 -14.04
CA ILE A 83 15.71 11.15 -14.02
C ILE A 83 15.96 12.04 -15.25
N ASN A 84 15.37 11.67 -16.38
CA ASN A 84 15.57 12.36 -17.66
C ASN A 84 14.54 13.47 -17.95
N SER A 85 13.57 13.70 -17.06
CA SER A 85 12.55 14.77 -17.15
C SER A 85 12.70 15.75 -16.00
#